data_AF-A0A382ZW10-F1
#
_entry.id   AF-A0A382ZW10-F1
#
_cell.length_a   1.000
_cell.length_b   1.000
_cell.length_c   1.000
_cell.angle_alpha   90.00
_cell.angle_beta   90.00
_cell.angle_gamma   90.00
#
_symmetry.space_group_name_H-M   'P 1'
#
loop_
_entity.id
_entity.type
_entity.pdbx_description
1 polymer ?
#
loop_
_entity_poly.entity_id
_entity_poly.type
_entity_poly.pdbx_seq_one_letter_code
_entity_poly.pdbx_strand_id
1 'polypeptide(L)'
;MPLDRAIAGIFILICLIYGYTAFVPMEEGLLPFELNMTFLPNTLPKYLSVLGIVIGLVIVLQPRYEGASDSDPNEIDQKKLLQYKFSQALFLLGLMLAYALLLRPIGFVTTTTLFLAFGGIILGERRLVIL
;
A
#
# COMPACT_ATOMS: atom_id res chain seq x y z
N MET A 1 -22.66 -6.58 3.95
CA MET A 1 -21.99 -5.30 3.62
C MET A 1 -21.16 -5.52 2.37
N PRO A 2 -21.15 -4.60 1.39
CA PRO A 2 -20.29 -4.75 0.23
C PRO A 2 -18.83 -4.78 0.72
N LEU A 3 -18.08 -5.77 0.26
CA LEU A 3 -16.71 -6.06 0.72
C LEU A 3 -15.82 -4.80 0.57
N ASP A 4 -16.03 -4.02 -0.49
CA ASP A 4 -15.31 -2.79 -0.77
C ASP A 4 -15.45 -1.74 0.34
N ARG A 5 -16.66 -1.57 0.89
CA ARG A 5 -16.89 -0.61 1.99
C ARG A 5 -16.28 -1.11 3.30
N ALA A 6 -16.25 -2.42 3.52
CA ALA A 6 -15.59 -3.01 4.69
C ALA A 6 -14.06 -2.83 4.61
N ILE A 7 -13.46 -3.07 3.43
CA ILE A 7 -12.03 -2.83 3.18
C ILE A 7 -11.70 -1.35 3.33
N ALA A 8 -12.53 -0.45 2.77
CA ALA A 8 -12.34 1.00 2.92
C ALA A 8 -12.43 1.45 4.38
N GLY A 9 -13.34 0.89 5.17
CA GLY A 9 -13.43 1.15 6.62
C GLY A 9 -12.16 0.74 7.37
N ILE A 10 -11.61 -0.44 7.08
CA ILE A 10 -10.34 -0.91 7.66
C ILE A 10 -9.19 0.01 7.23
N PHE A 11 -9.15 0.41 5.95
CA PHE A 11 -8.14 1.32 5.43
C PHE A 11 -8.16 2.68 6.13
N ILE A 12 -9.35 3.29 6.31
CA ILE A 12 -9.50 4.53 7.08
C ILE A 12 -8.99 4.36 8.51
N LEU A 13 -9.33 3.24 9.16
CA LEU A 13 -8.87 2.95 10.52
C LEU A 13 -7.34 2.86 10.61
N ILE A 14 -6.68 2.23 9.62
CA ILE A 14 -5.22 2.22 9.53
C ILE A 14 -4.68 3.64 9.34
N CYS A 15 -5.28 4.44 8.45
CA CYS A 15 -4.87 5.83 8.23
C CYS A 15 -5.06 6.70 9.48
N LEU A 16 -6.09 6.45 10.29
CA LEU A 16 -6.30 7.14 11.57
C LEU A 16 -5.25 6.77 12.61
N ILE A 17 -4.95 5.48 12.77
CA ILE A 17 -3.89 5.01 13.68
C ILE A 17 -2.54 5.60 13.24
N TYR A 18 -2.22 5.50 11.94
CA TYR A 18 -1.00 6.05 11.38
C TYR A 18 -0.94 7.58 11.52
N GLY A 19 -2.05 8.28 11.30
CA GLY A 19 -2.18 9.72 11.51
C GLY A 19 -1.93 10.09 12.95
N TYR A 20 -2.56 9.40 13.90
CA TYR A 20 -2.32 9.63 15.33
C TYR A 20 -0.84 9.50 15.66
N THR A 21 -0.15 8.49 15.14
CA THR A 21 1.30 8.33 15.36
C THR A 21 2.14 9.45 14.70
N ALA A 22 1.69 9.98 13.57
CA ALA A 22 2.38 11.06 12.87
C ALA A 22 2.21 12.44 13.53
N PHE A 23 1.03 12.70 14.10
CA PHE A 23 0.70 13.97 14.75
C PHE A 23 1.08 14.01 16.24
N VAL A 24 1.09 12.90 16.98
CA VAL A 24 1.35 12.96 18.43
C VAL A 24 2.78 12.53 18.77
N PRO A 25 3.13 11.23 18.77
CA PRO A 25 4.45 10.78 19.23
C PRO A 25 5.59 11.24 18.31
N MET A 26 5.33 11.39 17.01
CA MET A 26 6.34 11.94 16.10
C MET A 26 6.55 13.44 16.28
N GLU A 27 5.57 14.22 16.75
CA GLU A 27 5.74 15.66 17.04
C GLU A 27 6.50 15.89 18.34
N GLU A 28 6.23 15.09 19.36
CA GLU A 28 6.91 15.17 20.66
C GLU A 28 8.37 14.70 20.58
N GLY A 29 8.68 13.82 19.63
CA GLY A 29 10.01 13.27 19.43
C GLY A 29 10.98 14.16 18.63
N LEU A 30 10.53 15.32 18.11
CA LEU A 30 11.43 16.17 17.32
C LEU A 30 12.45 16.89 18.18
N LEU A 31 13.68 16.88 17.69
CA LEU A 31 14.77 17.63 18.29
C LEU A 31 14.62 19.12 17.92
N PRO A 32 15.11 20.05 18.77
CA PRO A 32 14.95 21.49 18.54
C PRO A 32 15.59 22.00 17.23
N PHE A 33 16.49 21.26 16.60
CA PHE A 33 17.03 21.59 15.27
C PHE A 33 16.13 21.11 14.11
N GLU A 34 15.33 20.07 14.30
CA GLU A 34 14.43 19.54 13.27
C GLU A 34 13.21 20.45 13.09
N LEU A 35 12.80 21.14 14.16
CA LEU A 35 11.74 22.15 14.12
C LEU A 35 12.09 23.36 13.24
N ASN A 36 13.38 23.60 12.98
CA ASN A 36 13.84 24.69 12.10
C ASN A 36 13.92 24.28 10.62
N MET A 37 13.62 23.02 10.29
CA MET A 37 13.61 22.56 8.90
C MET A 37 12.27 22.86 8.22
N THR A 38 12.30 23.15 6.92
CA THR A 38 11.07 23.34 6.12
C THR A 38 10.27 22.04 5.97
N PHE A 39 10.96 20.89 5.97
CA PHE A 39 10.34 19.56 5.89
C PHE A 39 10.73 18.74 7.11
N LEU A 40 9.76 18.50 8.00
CA LEU A 40 9.94 17.65 9.16
C LEU A 40 9.80 16.17 8.77
N PRO A 41 10.43 15.23 9.52
CA PRO A 41 10.26 13.80 9.33
C PRO A 41 8.80 13.33 9.33
N ASN A 42 7.92 14.07 10.01
CA ASN A 42 6.49 13.76 10.12
C ASN A 42 5.61 14.38 9.01
N THR A 43 6.15 15.25 8.14
CA THR A 43 5.35 15.92 7.11
C THR A 43 4.71 14.94 6.15
N LEU A 44 5.52 14.07 5.52
CA LEU A 44 5.04 13.02 4.62
C LEU A 44 4.00 12.10 5.30
N PRO A 45 4.27 11.52 6.49
CA PRO A 45 3.29 10.73 7.23
C PRO A 45 1.95 11.45 7.46
N LYS A 46 1.97 12.73 7.84
CA LYS A 46 0.76 13.53 8.06
C LYS A 46 -0.07 13.69 6.79
N TYR A 47 0.57 14.07 5.67
CA TYR A 47 -0.12 14.23 4.39
C TYR A 47 -0.70 12.90 3.88
N LEU A 48 0.05 11.80 4.00
CA LEU A 48 -0.42 10.47 3.60
C LEU A 48 -1.64 10.01 4.42
N SER A 49 -1.64 10.26 5.74
CA SER A 49 -2.79 9.95 6.59
C SER A 49 -4.03 10.74 6.18
N VAL A 50 -3.91 12.06 5.99
CA VAL A 50 -5.04 12.92 5.61
C VAL A 50 -5.59 12.53 4.24
N LEU A 51 -4.72 12.36 3.23
CA LEU A 51 -5.14 11.93 1.90
C LEU A 51 -5.79 10.54 1.93
N GLY A 52 -5.23 9.61 2.70
CA GLY A 52 -5.79 8.26 2.87
C GLY A 52 -7.20 8.28 3.48
N ILE A 53 -7.43 9.12 4.50
CA ILE A 53 -8.76 9.30 5.09
C ILE A 53 -9.74 9.89 4.08
N VAL A 54 -9.33 10.91 3.31
CA VAL A 54 -10.18 11.54 2.28
C VAL A 54 -10.57 10.51 1.20
N ILE A 55 -9.59 9.77 0.67
CA ILE A 55 -9.84 8.73 -0.35
C ILE A 55 -10.75 7.63 0.21
N GLY A 56 -10.48 7.17 1.43
CA GLY A 56 -11.31 6.18 2.10
C GLY A 56 -12.76 6.65 2.29
N LEU A 57 -12.96 7.90 2.71
CA LEU A 57 -14.29 8.50 2.85
C LEU A 57 -15.02 8.59 1.52
N VAL A 58 -14.34 8.98 0.44
CA VAL A 58 -14.91 8.98 -0.92
C VAL A 58 -15.43 7.59 -1.27
N ILE A 59 -14.64 6.53 -1.04
CA ILE A 59 -15.03 5.15 -1.35
C ILE A 59 -16.24 4.69 -0.51
N VAL A 60 -16.27 5.06 0.78
CA VAL A 60 -17.39 4.70 1.67
C VAL A 60 -18.69 5.42 1.27
N LEU A 61 -18.59 6.71 0.91
CA LEU A 61 -19.73 7.57 0.59
C LEU A 61 -20.22 7.42 -0.85
N GLN A 62 -19.42 6.83 -1.75
CA GLN A 62 -19.81 6.67 -3.15
C GLN A 62 -21.12 5.85 -3.26
N PRO A 63 -22.20 6.44 -3.80
CA PRO A 63 -23.45 5.72 -4.03
C PRO A 63 -23.25 4.70 -5.15
N ARG A 64 -23.84 3.51 -5.00
CA ARG A 64 -23.76 2.46 -6.01
C ARG A 64 -24.63 2.89 -7.19
N TYR A 65 -24.10 2.79 -8.40
CA TYR A 65 -24.90 2.90 -9.61
C TYR A 65 -25.66 1.57 -9.73
N GLU A 66 -26.94 1.55 -9.35
CA GLU A 66 -27.81 0.36 -9.27
C GLU A 66 -28.24 -0.17 -10.66
N GLY A 67 -27.42 0.05 -11.69
CA GLY A 67 -27.75 -0.20 -13.10
C GLY A 67 -26.68 -0.93 -13.91
N ALA A 68 -25.69 -1.55 -13.26
CA ALA A 68 -24.77 -2.47 -13.93
C ALA A 68 -25.24 -3.90 -13.65
N SER A 69 -25.95 -4.46 -14.62
CA SER A 69 -26.38 -5.85 -14.72
C SER A 69 -25.32 -6.87 -14.34
N ASP A 70 -25.75 -8.07 -13.94
CA ASP A 70 -25.07 -9.36 -13.66
C ASP A 70 -23.98 -9.85 -14.67
N SER A 71 -23.20 -8.94 -15.26
CA SER A 71 -22.28 -9.20 -16.37
C SER A 71 -21.07 -8.28 -16.39
N ASP A 72 -20.70 -7.68 -15.26
CA ASP A 72 -19.41 -6.97 -15.14
C ASP A 72 -18.36 -7.91 -14.50
N PRO A 73 -17.24 -8.22 -15.19
CA PRO A 73 -16.16 -9.04 -14.63
C PRO A 73 -15.37 -8.34 -13.50
N ASN A 74 -15.86 -7.20 -13.01
CA ASN A 74 -15.23 -6.34 -12.02
C ASN A 74 -15.90 -6.40 -10.63
N GLU A 75 -16.93 -7.23 -10.45
CA GLU A 75 -17.41 -7.54 -9.11
C GLU A 75 -16.46 -8.55 -8.45
N ILE A 76 -15.79 -8.10 -7.40
CA ILE A 76 -14.91 -8.93 -6.58
C ILE A 76 -15.79 -9.94 -5.82
N ASP A 77 -16.02 -11.08 -6.47
CA ASP A 77 -16.78 -12.21 -5.96
C ASP A 77 -16.05 -12.81 -4.74
N GLN A 78 -16.70 -12.82 -3.57
CA GLN A 78 -16.13 -13.33 -2.31
C GLN A 78 -15.65 -14.79 -2.43
N LYS A 79 -16.23 -15.56 -3.36
CA LYS A 79 -15.86 -16.96 -3.63
C LYS A 79 -14.66 -17.12 -4.57
N LYS A 80 -14.27 -16.07 -5.32
CA LYS A 80 -13.14 -16.07 -6.26
C LYS A 80 -11.89 -15.35 -5.74
N LEU A 81 -11.92 -14.76 -4.55
CA LEU A 81 -10.75 -14.12 -3.92
C LEU A 81 -9.53 -15.07 -3.82
N LEU A 82 -9.78 -16.34 -3.52
CA LEU A 82 -8.76 -17.41 -3.46
C LEU A 82 -8.32 -17.91 -4.84
N GLN A 83 -9.15 -17.72 -5.89
CA GLN A 83 -8.81 -18.01 -7.27
C GLN A 83 -8.11 -16.85 -7.98
N TYR A 84 -8.13 -15.67 -7.37
CA TYR A 84 -7.31 -14.55 -7.81
C TYR A 84 -5.83 -14.90 -7.61
N LYS A 85 -4.92 -14.13 -8.23
CA LYS A 85 -3.45 -14.30 -8.12
C LYS A 85 -2.90 -14.00 -6.70
N PHE A 86 -3.60 -14.44 -5.66
CA PHE A 86 -3.28 -14.26 -4.25
C PHE A 86 -1.94 -14.89 -3.87
N SER A 87 -1.63 -16.07 -4.41
CA SER A 87 -0.31 -16.70 -4.22
C SER A 87 0.82 -15.84 -4.80
N GLN A 88 0.61 -15.27 -5.99
CA GLN A 88 1.57 -14.38 -6.65
C GLN A 88 1.75 -13.07 -5.85
N ALA A 89 0.64 -12.48 -5.37
CA ALA A 89 0.66 -11.28 -4.53
C ALA A 89 1.38 -11.53 -3.19
N LEU A 90 1.13 -12.68 -2.55
CA LEU A 90 1.78 -13.06 -1.31
C LEU A 90 3.29 -13.26 -1.50
N PHE A 91 3.69 -13.87 -2.62
CA PHE A 91 5.10 -14.05 -2.94
C PHE A 91 5.81 -12.71 -3.19
N LEU A 92 5.16 -11.75 -3.86
CA LEU A 92 5.68 -10.38 -4.01
C LEU A 92 5.80 -9.65 -2.67
N LEU A 93 4.82 -9.81 -1.78
CA LEU A 93 4.86 -9.20 -0.45
C LEU A 93 6.02 -9.78 0.37
N GLY A 94 6.23 -11.09 0.32
CA GLY A 94 7.41 -11.74 0.90
C GLY A 94 8.73 -11.21 0.30
N LEU A 95 8.77 -11.01 -1.02
CA LEU A 95 9.93 -10.43 -1.71
C LEU A 95 10.20 -8.99 -1.27
N MET A 96 9.17 -8.16 -1.05
CA MET A 96 9.31 -6.81 -0.50
C MET A 96 9.89 -6.83 0.93
N LEU A 97 9.47 -7.78 1.76
CA LEU A 97 10.03 -7.95 3.10
C LEU A 97 11.52 -8.33 3.04
N ALA A 98 11.88 -9.27 2.16
CA ALA A 98 13.27 -9.65 1.92
C ALA A 98 14.09 -8.44 1.44
N TYR A 99 13.58 -7.69 0.47
CA TYR A 99 14.21 -6.45 -0.01
C TYR A 99 14.50 -5.48 1.14
N ALA A 100 13.52 -5.20 2.00
CA ALA A 100 13.70 -4.28 3.13
C ALA A 100 14.77 -4.75 4.14
N LEU A 101 14.83 -6.06 4.42
CA LEU A 101 15.81 -6.64 5.36
C LEU A 101 17.23 -6.67 4.77
N LEU A 102 17.36 -6.96 3.47
CA LEU A 102 18.66 -7.07 2.78
C LEU A 102 19.26 -5.69 2.44
N LEU A 103 18.45 -4.62 2.46
CA LEU A 103 18.86 -3.26 2.09
C LEU A 103 20.02 -2.75 2.96
N ARG A 104 19.98 -3.01 4.27
CA ARG A 104 21.00 -2.58 5.24
C ARG A 104 22.32 -3.37 5.15
N PRO A 105 22.33 -4.72 5.10
CA PRO A 105 23.58 -5.50 5.08
C PRO A 105 24.27 -5.59 3.72
N ILE A 106 23.53 -5.66 2.61
CA ILE A 106 24.10 -5.95 1.27
C ILE A 106 24.26 -4.69 0.44
N GLY A 107 23.48 -3.65 0.73
CA GLY A 107 23.48 -2.38 0.01
C GLY A 107 22.35 -2.27 -1.01
N PHE A 108 22.07 -1.04 -1.41
CA PHE A 108 20.90 -0.68 -2.21
C PHE A 108 20.91 -1.27 -3.63
N VAL A 109 22.04 -1.16 -4.35
CA VAL A 109 22.12 -1.54 -5.77
C VAL A 109 21.85 -3.03 -5.94
N THR A 110 22.59 -3.88 -5.22
CA THR A 110 22.45 -5.34 -5.31
C THR A 110 21.05 -5.81 -4.93
N THR A 111 20.52 -5.27 -3.83
CA THR A 111 19.20 -5.66 -3.31
C THR A 111 18.07 -5.22 -4.27
N THR A 112 18.20 -4.06 -4.89
CA THR A 112 17.20 -3.55 -5.87
C THR A 112 17.23 -4.34 -7.17
N THR A 113 18.42 -4.66 -7.69
CA THR A 113 18.55 -5.50 -8.88
C THR A 113 17.94 -6.88 -8.66
N LEU A 114 18.19 -7.50 -7.50
CA LEU A 114 17.56 -8.77 -7.14
C LEU A 114 16.04 -8.66 -7.05
N PHE A 115 15.54 -7.64 -6.35
CA PHE A 115 14.10 -7.42 -6.19
C PHE A 115 13.39 -7.25 -7.52
N LEU A 116 13.94 -6.45 -8.44
CA LEU A 116 13.37 -6.27 -9.77
C LEU A 116 13.43 -7.55 -10.61
N ALA A 117 14.55 -8.27 -10.59
CA ALA A 117 14.70 -9.53 -11.32
C ALA A 117 13.71 -10.60 -10.84
N PHE A 118 13.67 -10.85 -9.52
CA PHE A 118 12.74 -11.82 -8.94
C PHE A 118 11.29 -11.36 -9.05
N GLY A 119 11.01 -10.08 -8.84
CA GLY A 119 9.68 -9.48 -8.97
C GLY A 119 9.12 -9.66 -10.39
N GLY A 120 9.93 -9.40 -11.42
CA GLY A 120 9.56 -9.63 -12.82
C GLY A 120 9.28 -11.10 -13.13
N ILE A 121 10.10 -12.02 -12.61
CA ILE A 121 9.88 -13.47 -12.75
C ILE A 121 8.56 -13.90 -12.10
N ILE A 122 8.27 -13.43 -10.87
CA ILE A 122 7.02 -13.72 -10.17
C ILE A 122 5.82 -13.13 -10.92
N LEU A 123 5.98 -11.97 -11.57
CA LEU A 123 4.95 -11.39 -12.41
C LEU A 123 4.65 -12.20 -13.68
N GLY A 124 5.56 -13.09 -14.07
CA GLY A 124 5.41 -13.93 -15.25
C GLY A 124 5.65 -13.16 -16.54
N GLU A 125 6.39 -12.05 -16.51
CA GLU A 125 6.85 -11.38 -17.74
C GLU A 125 7.78 -12.34 -18.49
N ARG A 126 7.23 -13.01 -19.51
CA ARG A 126 7.94 -13.99 -20.35
C ARG A 126 8.94 -13.37 -21.33
N ARG A 127 9.25 -12.08 -21.23
CA ARG A 127 10.21 -11.37 -22.09
C ARG A 127 11.35 -10.79 -21.26
N LEU A 128 12.16 -11.66 -20.66
CA LEU A 128 13.47 -11.29 -20.08
C LEU A 128 14.52 -10.95 -21.15
N VAL A 129 14.18 -11.08 -22.45
CA VAL A 129 15.10 -10.89 -23.57
C VAL A 129 14.43 -10.01 -24.62
N ILE A 130 14.41 -8.70 -24.38
CA ILE A 130 14.46 -7.69 -25.45
C ILE A 130 15.42 -6.61 -24.95
N LEU A 131 16.70 -6.87 -25.19
CA LEU A 131 17.75 -5.87 -25.20
C LEU A 131 18.21 -5.71 -26.64
#